data_AF-A0A2M7BUU9-F1
#
_entry.id   AF-A0A2M7BUU9-F1
#
_cell.length_a   1.000
_cell.length_b   1.000
_cell.length_c   1.000
_cell.angle_alpha   90.00
_cell.angle_beta   90.00
_cell.angle_gamma   90.00
#
_symmetry.space_group_name_H-M   'P 1'
#
loop_
_entity.id
_entity.type
_entity.pdbx_description
1 polymer ?
#
loop_
_entity_poly.entity_id
_entity_poly.type
_entity_poly.pdbx_seq_one_letter_code
_entity_poly.pdbx_strand_id
1 'polypeptide(L)'
;MDIAALTVKQALADLKAKKYNCVELVDSCFTKIDFWEPKIKAFISQKRKLALRQAAESDFRYQNGTSRLLEGIPIAVKDNFNIQGW
;
A
#
# COMPACT_ATOMS: atom_id res chain seq x y z
N MET A 1 -7.67 1.56 14.53
CA MET A 1 -8.49 1.35 13.32
C MET A 1 -7.72 0.42 12.41
N ASP A 2 -8.31 -0.66 11.88
CA ASP A 2 -7.64 -1.52 10.91
C ASP A 2 -7.67 -0.85 9.53
N ILE A 3 -6.66 0.00 9.25
CA ILE A 3 -6.61 0.80 8.03
C ILE A 3 -6.43 -0.07 6.77
N ALA A 4 -5.81 -1.24 6.90
CA ALA A 4 -5.67 -2.19 5.80
C ALA A 4 -6.96 -2.99 5.51
N ALA A 5 -8.04 -2.80 6.27
CA ALA A 5 -9.37 -3.34 5.98
C ALA A 5 -10.30 -2.33 5.27
N LEU A 6 -9.85 -1.10 5.02
CA LEU A 6 -10.63 -0.09 4.34
C LEU A 6 -10.86 -0.45 2.86
N THR A 7 -11.99 -0.03 2.32
CA THR A 7 -12.17 -0.02 0.87
C THR A 7 -11.22 1.00 0.24
N VAL A 8 -10.86 0.81 -1.04
CA VAL A 8 -10.04 1.77 -1.79
C VAL A 8 -10.62 3.19 -1.71
N LYS A 9 -11.95 3.35 -1.82
CA LYS A 9 -12.61 4.65 -1.73
C LYS A 9 -12.44 5.31 -0.36
N GLN A 10 -12.55 4.55 0.72
CA GLN A 10 -12.32 5.05 2.08
C GLN A 10 -10.85 5.42 2.28
N ALA A 11 -9.92 4.56 1.85
CA ALA A 11 -8.49 4.82 1.97
C ALA A 11 -8.08 6.11 1.23
N LEU A 12 -8.56 6.30 0.00
CA LEU A 12 -8.32 7.53 -0.76
C LEU A 12 -8.88 8.78 -0.06
N ALA A 13 -10.08 8.69 0.52
CA ALA A 13 -10.68 9.80 1.25
C ALA A 13 -9.89 10.13 2.52
N ASP A 14 -9.45 9.11 3.25
CA ASP A 14 -8.71 9.25 4.51
C ASP A 14 -7.28 9.78 4.29
N LEU A 15 -6.58 9.32 3.24
CA LEU A 15 -5.27 9.84 2.83
C LEU A 15 -5.37 11.32 2.41
N LYS A 16 -6.39 11.70 1.64
CA LYS A 16 -6.66 13.11 1.29
C LYS A 16 -6.96 13.96 2.52
N ALA A 17 -7.69 13.40 3.49
CA ALA A 17 -7.99 14.02 4.77
C ALA A 17 -6.82 13.97 5.77
N LYS A 18 -5.68 13.40 5.39
CA LYS A 18 -4.47 13.28 6.21
C LYS A 18 -4.71 12.60 7.57
N LYS A 19 -5.62 11.62 7.62
CA LYS A 19 -5.88 10.84 8.85
C LYS A 19 -4.73 9.89 9.20
N TYR A 20 -4.00 9.47 8.19
CA TYR A 20 -2.76 8.71 8.21
C TYR A 20 -2.05 8.97 6.87
N ASN A 21 -0.82 8.49 6.72
CA ASN A 21 -0.01 8.61 5.51
C ASN A 21 0.10 7.27 4.74
N CYS A 22 0.63 7.33 3.52
CA CYS A 22 0.76 6.17 2.64
C CYS A 22 1.70 5.11 3.23
N VAL A 23 2.77 5.53 3.90
CA VAL A 23 3.72 4.62 4.57
C VAL A 23 3.02 3.82 5.67
N GLU A 24 2.21 4.48 6.51
CA GLU A 24 1.41 3.84 7.56
C GLU A 24 0.42 2.83 6.97
N LEU A 25 -0.24 3.16 5.84
CA LEU A 25 -1.14 2.23 5.15
C LEU A 25 -0.41 1.00 4.63
N VAL A 26 0.75 1.16 3.99
CA VAL A 26 1.57 0.04 3.49
C VAL A 26 2.09 -0.83 4.63
N ASP A 27 2.55 -0.22 5.72
CA ASP A 27 3.06 -0.95 6.89
C ASP A 27 1.95 -1.76 7.58
N SER A 28 0.73 -1.22 7.64
CA SER A 28 -0.45 -1.96 8.11
C SER A 28 -0.78 -3.16 7.22
N CYS A 29 -0.61 -3.07 5.90
CA CYS A 29 -0.75 -4.22 5.00
C CYS A 29 0.33 -5.28 5.29
N PHE A 30 1.59 -4.89 5.46
CA PHE A 30 2.66 -5.85 5.80
C PHE A 30 2.45 -6.53 7.14
N THR A 31 1.95 -5.81 8.14
CA THR A 31 1.58 -6.39 9.44
C THR A 31 0.54 -7.50 9.30
N LYS A 32 -0.48 -7.31 8.45
CA LYS A 32 -1.49 -8.34 8.17
C LYS A 32 -0.90 -9.51 7.38
N ILE A 33 -0.02 -9.23 6.42
CA ILE A 33 0.69 -10.28 5.67
C ILE A 33 1.52 -11.11 6.66
N ASP A 34 2.33 -10.51 7.52
CA ASP A 34 3.16 -11.23 8.49
C ASP A 34 2.35 -12.14 9.41
N PHE A 35 1.17 -11.69 9.82
CA PHE A 35 0.28 -12.49 10.67
C PHE A 35 -0.35 -13.67 9.92
N TRP A 36 -0.81 -13.48 8.68
CA TRP A 36 -1.61 -14.47 7.95
C TRP A 36 -0.81 -15.38 7.03
N GLU A 37 0.33 -14.92 6.52
CA GLU A 37 1.10 -15.62 5.49
C GLU A 37 1.57 -17.02 5.89
N PRO A 38 1.93 -17.32 7.17
CA PRO A 38 2.25 -18.68 7.59
C PRO A 38 1.10 -19.69 7.38
N LYS A 39 -0.15 -19.22 7.32
CA LYS A 39 -1.35 -20.05 7.16
C LYS A 39 -1.92 -20.02 5.75
N ILE A 40 -2.06 -18.82 5.17
CA ILE A 40 -2.74 -18.62 3.88
C ILE A 40 -1.78 -18.86 2.72
N LYS A 41 -0.50 -18.47 2.86
CA LYS A 41 0.54 -18.58 1.83
C LYS A 41 0.11 -17.93 0.50
N ALA A 42 -0.35 -16.68 0.57
CA ALA A 42 -0.91 -15.96 -0.58
C ALA A 42 0.14 -15.25 -1.45
N PHE A 43 1.34 -14.98 -0.92
CA PHE A 43 2.37 -14.19 -1.59
C PHE A 43 3.60 -15.04 -1.93
N ILE A 44 4.03 -14.99 -3.20
CA ILE A 44 5.26 -15.67 -3.65
C ILE A 44 6.50 -14.82 -3.32
N SER A 45 6.43 -13.52 -3.57
CA SER A 45 7.52 -12.58 -3.29
C SER A 45 6.97 -11.23 -2.80
N GLN A 46 7.77 -10.51 -2.01
CA GLN A 46 7.39 -9.21 -1.43
C GLN A 46 8.56 -8.22 -1.49
N LYS A 47 8.47 -7.17 -2.31
CA LYS A 47 9.48 -6.09 -2.35
C LYS A 47 9.18 -4.99 -1.33
N ARG A 48 9.25 -5.33 -0.04
CA ARG A 48 8.86 -4.43 1.08
C ARG A 48 9.55 -3.07 1.05
N LYS A 49 10.88 -3.05 0.87
CA LYS A 49 11.67 -1.81 0.81
C LYS A 49 11.22 -0.90 -0.34
N LEU A 50 10.92 -1.49 -1.50
CA LEU A 50 10.44 -0.74 -2.66
C LEU A 50 9.05 -0.15 -2.40
N ALA A 51 8.13 -0.95 -1.86
CA ALA A 51 6.78 -0.50 -1.54
C ALA A 51 6.77 0.67 -0.53
N LEU A 52 7.58 0.57 0.54
CA LEU A 52 7.72 1.66 1.51
C LEU A 52 8.35 2.92 0.88
N ARG A 53 9.33 2.78 -0.01
CA ARG A 53 9.90 3.92 -0.74
C ARG A 53 8.86 4.60 -1.62
N GLN A 54 8.08 3.84 -2.38
CA GLN A 54 7.02 4.36 -3.24
C GLN A 54 5.87 4.99 -2.44
N ALA A 55 5.59 4.48 -1.25
CA ALA A 55 4.64 5.08 -0.32
C ALA A 55 5.12 6.46 0.15
N ALA A 56 6.38 6.59 0.55
CA ALA A 56 6.96 7.88 0.93
C ALA A 56 6.96 8.89 -0.24
N GLU A 57 7.24 8.43 -1.47
CA GLU A 57 7.10 9.26 -2.68
C GLU A 57 5.63 9.69 -2.92
N SER A 58 4.66 8.86 -2.51
CA SER A 58 3.22 9.16 -2.61
C SER A 58 2.78 10.19 -1.57
N ASP A 59 3.32 10.11 -0.35
CA ASP A 59 3.13 11.13 0.68
C ASP A 59 3.59 12.51 0.22
N PHE A 60 4.74 12.57 -0.45
CA PHE A 60 5.21 13.82 -1.07
C PHE A 60 4.23 14.36 -2.12
N ARG A 61 3.61 13.50 -2.95
CA ARG A 61 2.60 13.92 -3.93
C ARG A 61 1.32 14.43 -3.26
N TYR A 62 0.89 13.82 -2.16
CA TYR A 62 -0.21 14.34 -1.35
C TYR A 62 0.11 15.71 -0.75
N GLN A 63 1.33 15.90 -0.23
CA GLN A 63 1.77 17.17 0.34
C GLN A 63 1.80 18.30 -0.70
N ASN A 64 2.22 17.99 -1.93
CA ASN A 64 2.32 18.97 -3.02
C ASN A 64 1.03 19.15 -3.84
N GLY A 65 -0.07 18.49 -3.47
CA GLY A 65 -1.32 18.58 -4.22
C GLY A 65 -1.28 17.93 -5.61
N THR A 66 -0.32 17.03 -5.86
CA THR A 66 -0.12 16.32 -7.14
C THR A 66 -0.51 14.84 -7.06
N SER A 67 -1.36 14.47 -6.09
CA SER A 67 -1.86 13.11 -5.93
C SER A 67 -2.63 12.62 -7.17
N ARG A 68 -2.31 11.42 -7.64
CA ARG A 68 -3.00 10.73 -8.75
C ARG A 68 -4.29 10.02 -8.28
N LEU A 69 -5.01 9.40 -9.23
CA LEU A 69 -6.31 8.75 -8.98
C LEU A 69 -6.26 7.63 -7.93
N LEU A 70 -5.20 6.82 -7.92
CA LEU A 70 -4.95 5.73 -6.97
C LEU A 70 -3.68 5.99 -6.13
N GLU A 71 -3.37 7.27 -5.86
CA GLU A 71 -2.17 7.63 -5.12
C GLU A 71 -2.10 6.92 -3.77
N GLY A 72 -0.93 6.36 -3.43
CA GLY A 72 -0.71 5.72 -2.14
C GLY A 72 -1.42 4.38 -1.90
N ILE A 73 -2.26 3.89 -2.82
CA ILE A 73 -3.00 2.64 -2.64
C ILE A 73 -2.08 1.42 -2.87
N PRO A 74 -1.90 0.54 -1.86
CA PRO A 74 -1.11 -0.67 -2.03
C PRO A 74 -1.81 -1.66 -2.96
N ILE A 75 -1.05 -2.35 -3.80
CA ILE A 75 -1.56 -3.40 -4.69
C ILE A 75 -0.71 -4.67 -4.58
N ALA A 76 -1.37 -5.82 -4.73
CA ALA A 76 -0.74 -7.10 -4.97
C ALA A 76 -1.07 -7.53 -6.40
N VAL A 77 -0.09 -8.11 -7.09
CA VAL A 77 -0.24 -8.54 -8.48
C VAL A 77 -0.10 -10.06 -8.54
N LYS A 78 -0.97 -10.72 -9.30
CA LYS A 78 -0.87 -12.16 -9.53
C LYS A 78 0.40 -12.47 -10.31
N ASP A 79 1.11 -13.53 -9.93
CA ASP A 79 2.43 -13.91 -10.49
C ASP A 79 2.37 -14.55 -11.88
N ASN A 80 1.39 -14.15 -12.69
CA ASN A 80 1.29 -14.50 -14.11
C ASN A 80 1.34 -13.25 -15.00
N PHE A 81 1.72 -12.10 -14.42
CA PHE A 81 1.92 -10.85 -15.12
C PHE A 81 3.39 -10.44 -14.99
N ASN A 82 3.94 -9.87 -16.06
CA ASN A 82 5.27 -9.29 -16.02
C ASN A 82 5.23 -8.01 -15.17
N ILE A 83 6.14 -7.92 -14.20
CA ILE A 83 6.31 -6.72 -13.38
C ILE A 83 7.73 -6.22 -13.60
N GLN A 84 7.88 -5.00 -14.11
CA GLN A 84 9.19 -4.45 -14.44
C GLN A 84 10.06 -4.33 -13.19
N GLY A 85 11.26 -4.92 -13.23
CA GLY A 85 12.22 -4.86 -12.13
C GLY A 85 11.83 -5.69 -10.91
N TRP A 86 10.94 -6.68 -11.05
CA TRP A 86 10.66 -7.69 -10.03
C TRP A 86 11.70 -8.82 -10.05
#